data_AF-A0A7V4TIK5-F1
#
_entry.id   AF-A0A7V4TIK5-F1
#
_cell.length_a   1.000
_cell.length_b   1.000
_cell.length_c   1.000
_cell.angle_alpha   90.00
_cell.angle_beta   90.00
_cell.angle_gamma   90.00
#
_symmetry.space_group_name_H-M   'P 1'
#
loop_
_entity.id
_entity.type
_entity.pdbx_description
1 polymer ?
#
loop_
_entity_poly.entity_id
_entity_poly.type
_entity_poly.pdbx_seq_one_letter_code
_entity_poly.pdbx_strand_id
1 'polypeptide(L)'
;MGKWLFFLLGMLFWTVLSGWRSLWLLALGAGASFMGICIVTPHITPKHMVLFTLKLPLFFLEALWQALTLLARLYNHSSQFLWKSIPTGEEELFEKTVLITLTPYTLVIKEEKGELLIHSIKEEKGR
;
A
#
# COMPACT_ATOMS: atom_id res chain seq x y z
N MET A 1 -17.38 -16.09 6.63
CA MET A 1 -16.64 -16.29 5.36
C MET A 1 -15.22 -15.68 5.38
N GLY A 2 -15.00 -14.49 5.95
CA GLY A 2 -13.68 -13.82 5.93
C GLY A 2 -12.54 -14.49 6.70
N LYS A 3 -12.80 -15.15 7.84
CA LYS A 3 -11.76 -15.78 8.69
C LYS A 3 -10.91 -16.83 7.95
N TRP A 4 -11.56 -17.66 7.13
CA TRP A 4 -10.85 -18.65 6.29
C TRP A 4 -9.97 -18.00 5.22
N LEU A 5 -10.36 -16.84 4.70
CA LEU A 5 -9.54 -16.12 3.72
C LEU A 5 -8.27 -15.55 4.37
N PHE A 6 -8.36 -15.06 5.61
CA PHE A 6 -7.17 -14.67 6.39
C PHE A 6 -6.25 -15.84 6.68
N PHE A 7 -6.80 -17.01 7.00
CA PHE A 7 -6.01 -18.22 7.17
C PHE A 7 -5.22 -18.56 5.91
N LEU A 8 -5.89 -18.55 4.76
CA LEU A 8 -5.26 -18.84 3.48
C LEU A 8 -4.19 -17.79 3.12
N LEU A 9 -4.44 -16.51 3.38
CA LEU A 9 -3.44 -15.45 3.18
C LEU A 9 -2.24 -15.61 4.12
N GLY A 10 -2.46 -15.94 5.39
CA GLY A 10 -1.39 -16.20 6.35
C GLY A 10 -0.54 -17.41 5.94
N MET A 11 -1.19 -18.49 5.50
CA MET A 11 -0.50 -19.67 4.96
C MET A 11 0.30 -19.34 3.70
N LEU A 12 -0.27 -18.58 2.77
CA LEU A 12 0.41 -18.16 1.55
C LEU A 12 1.60 -17.24 1.84
N PHE A 13 1.46 -16.32 2.79
CA PHE A 13 2.57 -15.50 3.26
C PHE A 13 3.67 -16.36 3.88
N TRP A 14 3.31 -17.33 4.72
CA TRP A 14 4.25 -18.24 5.35
C TRP A 14 4.96 -19.15 4.34
N THR A 15 4.26 -19.65 3.33
CA THR A 15 4.87 -20.51 2.30
C THR A 15 5.87 -19.74 1.44
N VAL A 16 5.57 -18.49 1.09
CA VAL A 16 6.50 -17.59 0.40
C VAL A 16 7.73 -17.32 1.28
N LEU A 17 7.53 -17.01 2.57
CA LEU A 17 8.61 -16.69 3.50
C LEU A 17 9.52 -17.90 3.81
N SER A 18 8.93 -19.09 3.93
CA SER A 18 9.64 -20.33 4.28
C SER A 18 10.23 -21.08 3.08
N GLY A 19 9.88 -20.67 1.84
CA GLY A 19 10.43 -21.23 0.61
C GLY A 19 10.09 -22.69 0.35
N TRP A 20 8.93 -23.16 0.83
CA TRP A 20 8.43 -24.54 0.65
C TRP A 20 9.42 -25.65 1.08
N ARG A 21 10.22 -25.38 2.11
CA ARG A 21 11.36 -26.25 2.46
C ARG A 21 11.00 -27.54 3.19
N SER A 22 9.86 -27.60 3.90
CA SER A 22 9.48 -28.76 4.71
C SER A 22 8.01 -28.78 5.11
N LEU A 23 7.42 -29.98 5.20
CA LEU A 23 6.08 -30.24 5.77
C LEU A 23 5.97 -29.77 7.23
N TRP A 24 7.04 -29.87 8.02
CA TRP A 24 7.05 -29.39 9.40
C TRP A 24 6.89 -27.86 9.48
N LEU A 25 7.53 -27.14 8.56
CA LEU A 25 7.38 -25.68 8.48
C LEU A 25 5.97 -25.29 8.04
N LEU A 26 5.32 -26.07 7.18
CA LEU A 26 3.91 -25.83 6.82
C LEU A 26 2.97 -26.01 8.02
N ALA A 27 3.21 -27.02 8.86
CA ALA A 27 2.43 -27.23 10.09
C ALA A 27 2.60 -26.06 11.09
N LEU A 28 3.83 -25.57 11.26
CA LEU A 28 4.10 -24.37 12.07
C LEU A 28 3.41 -23.13 11.50
N GLY A 29 3.44 -22.95 10.18
CA GLY A 29 2.74 -21.88 9.49
C GLY A 29 1.23 -21.93 9.69
N ALA A 30 0.64 -23.13 9.68
CA ALA A 30 -0.78 -23.33 9.95
C ALA A 30 -1.13 -22.96 11.39
N GLY A 31 -0.33 -23.40 12.36
CA GLY A 31 -0.50 -23.02 13.77
C GLY A 31 -0.40 -21.50 13.99
N ALA A 32 0.63 -20.86 13.42
CA ALA A 32 0.82 -19.41 13.52
C ALA A 32 -0.32 -18.62 12.85
N SER A 33 -0.75 -19.04 11.65
CA SER A 33 -1.86 -18.42 10.93
C SER A 33 -3.18 -18.56 11.68
N PHE A 34 -3.42 -19.72 12.30
CA PHE A 34 -4.59 -19.96 13.13
C PHE A 34 -4.59 -19.07 14.38
N MET A 35 -3.47 -19.02 15.12
CA MET A 35 -3.33 -18.12 16.26
C MET A 35 -3.54 -16.65 15.87
N GLY A 36 -3.01 -16.23 14.72
CA GLY A 36 -3.19 -14.88 14.19
C GLY A 36 -4.67 -14.51 14.02
N ILE A 37 -5.51 -15.41 13.52
CA ILE A 37 -6.96 -15.17 13.34
C ILE A 37 -7.70 -15.13 14.67
N CYS A 38 -7.23 -15.89 15.66
CA CYS A 38 -7.84 -15.93 16.99
C CYS A 38 -7.49 -14.68 17.82
N ILE A 39 -6.28 -14.14 17.64
CA ILE A 39 -5.75 -13.02 18.43
C ILE A 39 -6.06 -11.68 17.76
N VAL A 40 -5.93 -11.59 16.43
CA VAL A 40 -6.08 -10.35 15.69
C VAL A 40 -7.48 -10.27 15.10
N THR A 41 -8.20 -9.20 15.39
CA THR A 41 -9.41 -8.79 14.68
C THR A 41 -9.02 -7.79 13.60
N PRO A 42 -8.77 -8.22 12.35
CA PRO A 42 -8.38 -7.32 11.28
C PRO A 42 -9.50 -6.33 10.98
N HIS A 43 -9.14 -5.04 10.97
CA HIS A 43 -10.03 -3.94 10.57
C HIS A 43 -10.22 -3.87 9.03
N ILE A 44 -9.34 -4.52 8.27
CA ILE A 44 -9.35 -4.51 6.80
C ILE A 44 -9.91 -5.83 6.27
N THR A 45 -10.83 -5.80 5.32
CA THR A 45 -11.35 -7.02 4.69
C THR A 45 -10.28 -7.74 3.85
N PRO A 46 -10.22 -9.08 3.87
CA PRO A 46 -9.15 -9.82 3.19
C PRO A 46 -9.24 -9.73 1.66
N LYS A 47 -10.43 -9.49 1.10
CA LYS A 47 -10.62 -9.17 -0.32
C LYS A 47 -9.96 -7.84 -0.68
N HIS A 48 -10.12 -6.82 0.17
CA HIS A 48 -9.53 -5.51 -0.04
C HIS A 48 -8.00 -5.57 0.03
N MET A 49 -7.44 -6.34 0.98
CA MET A 49 -5.99 -6.60 1.04
C MET A 49 -5.44 -7.21 -0.26
N VAL A 50 -6.11 -8.21 -0.84
CA VAL A 50 -5.68 -8.83 -2.10
C VAL A 50 -5.72 -7.83 -3.25
N LEU A 51 -6.82 -7.08 -3.41
CA LEU A 51 -6.96 -6.08 -4.47
C LEU A 51 -5.90 -4.98 -4.34
N PHE A 52 -5.68 -4.48 -3.13
CA PHE A 52 -4.67 -3.47 -2.85
C PHE A 52 -3.26 -3.98 -3.19
N THR A 53 -2.94 -5.23 -2.80
CA THR A 53 -1.65 -5.87 -3.10
C THR A 53 -1.42 -6.01 -4.60
N LEU A 54 -2.47 -6.32 -5.38
CA LEU A 54 -2.37 -6.41 -6.85
C LEU A 54 -2.19 -5.05 -7.53
N LYS A 55 -2.72 -3.98 -6.95
CA LYS A 55 -2.54 -2.61 -7.46
C LYS A 55 -1.14 -2.06 -7.21
N LEU A 56 -0.51 -2.42 -6.07
CA LEU A 56 0.78 -1.88 -5.64
C LEU A 56 1.89 -1.95 -6.71
N PRO A 57 2.14 -3.08 -7.40
CA PRO A 57 3.16 -3.15 -8.43
C PRO A 57 2.95 -2.18 -9.60
N LEU A 58 1.70 -1.96 -10.02
CA LEU A 58 1.38 -1.05 -11.12
C LEU A 58 1.73 0.39 -10.75
N PHE A 59 1.25 0.86 -9.58
CA PHE A 59 1.58 2.19 -9.09
C PHE A 59 3.07 2.36 -8.82
N PHE A 60 3.73 1.34 -8.29
CA PHE A 60 5.18 1.37 -8.07
C PHE A 60 5.98 1.48 -9.39
N LEU A 61 5.60 0.73 -10.42
CA LEU A 61 6.25 0.80 -11.73
C LEU A 61 6.03 2.15 -12.40
N GLU A 62 4.82 2.70 -12.33
CA GLU A 62 4.52 4.05 -12.80
C GLU A 62 5.36 5.10 -12.04
N ALA A 63 5.50 4.94 -10.71
CA ALA A 63 6.34 5.81 -9.88
C ALA A 63 7.81 5.75 -10.29
N LEU A 64 8.33 4.53 -10.51
CA LEU A 64 9.71 4.31 -10.93
C LEU A 64 9.99 4.96 -12.29
N TRP A 65 9.09 4.75 -13.26
CA TRP A 65 9.22 5.36 -14.59
C TRP A 65 9.25 6.88 -14.50
N GLN A 66 8.33 7.48 -13.75
CA GLN A 66 8.25 8.93 -13.61
C GLN A 66 9.44 9.52 -12.83
N ALA A 67 9.94 8.81 -11.80
CA ALA A 67 11.18 9.18 -11.11
C ALA A 67 12.42 9.14 -12.02
N LEU A 68 12.49 8.19 -12.96
CA LEU A 68 13.54 8.16 -13.97
C LEU A 68 13.44 9.34 -14.95
N THR A 69 12.22 9.72 -15.38
CA THR A 69 12.03 10.89 -16.26
C THR A 69 12.42 12.22 -15.59
N LEU A 70 12.21 12.32 -14.27
CA LEU A 70 12.67 13.43 -13.43
C LEU A 70 14.19 13.56 -13.43
N LEU A 71 14.90 12.46 -13.15
CA LEU A 71 16.37 12.43 -13.11
C LEU A 71 16.98 12.76 -14.49
N ALA A 72 16.29 12.40 -15.56
CA ALA A 72 16.71 12.69 -16.94
C ALA A 72 16.58 14.19 -17.34
N ARG A 73 16.21 15.10 -16.42
CA ARG A 73 16.10 16.56 -16.63
C ARG A 73 15.14 16.99 -17.76
N LEU A 74 14.11 16.21 -18.06
CA LEU A 74 13.14 16.57 -19.08
C LEU A 74 12.17 17.71 -18.67
N TYR A 75 12.15 18.11 -17.39
CA TYR A 75 11.13 19.02 -16.87
C TYR A 75 11.65 19.95 -15.76
N ASN A 76 11.26 21.22 -15.82
CA ASN A 76 11.31 22.13 -14.67
C ASN A 76 10.11 21.81 -13.77
N HIS A 77 10.35 21.72 -12.46
CA HIS A 77 9.31 21.35 -11.51
C HIS A 77 9.13 22.41 -10.43
N SER A 78 7.88 22.70 -10.10
CA SER A 78 7.47 23.55 -8.99
C SER A 78 6.87 22.69 -7.87
N SER A 79 7.17 23.03 -6.61
CA SER A 79 6.57 22.35 -5.45
C SER A 79 5.29 23.08 -5.03
N GLN A 80 4.21 22.35 -4.81
CA GLN A 80 2.94 22.86 -4.28
C GLN A 80 2.46 21.99 -3.11
N PHE A 81 1.74 22.59 -2.17
CA PHE A 81 1.07 21.87 -1.08
C PHE A 81 -0.43 21.87 -1.32
N LEU A 82 -1.05 20.70 -1.19
CA LEU A 82 -2.48 20.48 -1.41
C LEU A 82 -3.09 19.89 -0.15
N TRP A 83 -4.23 20.43 0.27
CA TRP A 83 -5.06 19.84 1.32
C TRP A 83 -6.16 19.00 0.67
N LYS A 84 -6.36 17.79 1.16
CA LYS A 84 -7.40 16.88 0.67
C LYS A 84 -8.15 16.26 1.85
N SER A 85 -9.48 16.24 1.79
CA SER A 85 -10.30 15.67 2.86
C SER A 85 -9.98 14.19 3.11
N ILE A 86 -9.97 13.82 4.39
CA ILE A 86 -9.79 12.44 4.83
C ILE A 86 -11.03 11.63 4.46
N PRO A 87 -10.87 10.43 3.88
CA PRO A 87 -11.98 9.50 3.69
C PRO A 87 -12.57 9.08 5.03
N THR A 88 -13.88 8.85 5.07
CA THR A 88 -14.59 8.44 6.29
C THR A 88 -14.29 7.02 6.77
N GLY A 89 -13.58 6.19 6.00
CA GLY A 89 -13.24 4.81 6.36
C GLY A 89 -11.74 4.57 6.55
N GLU A 90 -11.35 3.83 7.60
CA GLU A 90 -9.95 3.47 7.91
C GLU A 90 -9.25 2.73 6.75
N GLU A 91 -9.95 1.80 6.09
CA GLU A 91 -9.44 1.08 4.92
C GLU A 91 -9.11 2.05 3.76
N GLU A 92 -10.03 3.00 3.51
CA GLU A 92 -9.91 3.97 2.42
C GLU A 92 -8.84 5.03 2.73
N LEU A 93 -8.67 5.39 4.01
CA LEU A 93 -7.60 6.27 4.48
C LEU A 93 -6.24 5.61 4.26
N PHE A 94 -6.07 4.34 4.64
CA PHE A 94 -4.82 3.61 4.41
C PHE A 94 -4.53 3.46 2.91
N GLU A 95 -5.51 2.99 2.12
CA GLU A 95 -5.35 2.84 0.67
C GLU A 95 -4.98 4.18 0.03
N LYS A 96 -5.68 5.29 0.32
CA LYS A 96 -5.36 6.59 -0.26
C LYS A 96 -4.02 7.12 0.21
N THR A 97 -3.64 6.96 1.48
CA THR A 97 -2.35 7.44 1.98
C THR A 97 -1.20 6.74 1.27
N VAL A 98 -1.27 5.42 1.16
CA VAL A 98 -0.23 4.63 0.48
C VAL A 98 -0.25 4.89 -1.02
N LEU A 99 -1.43 4.94 -1.66
CA LEU A 99 -1.53 5.24 -3.08
C LEU A 99 -1.03 6.64 -3.41
N ILE A 100 -1.35 7.67 -2.63
CA ILE A 100 -0.85 9.04 -2.86
C ILE A 100 0.67 9.08 -2.70
N THR A 101 1.21 8.39 -1.70
CA THR A 101 2.66 8.32 -1.46
C THR A 101 3.39 7.55 -2.57
N LEU A 102 2.76 6.52 -3.13
CA LEU A 102 3.29 5.77 -4.27
C LEU A 102 2.94 6.39 -5.61
N THR A 103 2.03 7.36 -5.64
CA THR A 103 1.73 8.11 -6.85
C THR A 103 2.90 9.06 -7.07
N PRO A 104 3.58 8.98 -8.22
CA PRO A 104 4.68 9.85 -8.53
C PRO A 104 4.29 11.32 -8.39
N TYR A 105 5.27 12.12 -7.98
CA TYR A 105 5.12 13.54 -7.71
C TYR A 105 4.24 13.89 -6.52
N THR A 106 3.75 12.94 -5.72
CA THR A 106 2.97 13.24 -4.52
C THR A 106 3.51 12.54 -3.27
N LEU A 107 3.50 13.23 -2.14
CA LEU A 107 3.89 12.70 -0.85
C LEU A 107 2.89 13.18 0.20
N VAL A 108 2.28 12.27 0.96
CA VAL A 108 1.51 12.65 2.14
C VAL A 108 2.48 12.99 3.26
N ILE A 109 2.42 14.23 3.78
CA ILE A 109 3.32 14.73 4.82
C ILE A 109 2.72 14.51 6.21
N LYS A 110 1.45 14.93 6.38
CA LYS A 110 0.78 14.87 7.68
C LYS A 110 -0.72 14.81 7.52
N GLU A 111 -1.34 14.24 8.54
CA GLU A 111 -2.77 14.32 8.80
C GLU A 111 -3.02 15.46 9.78
N GLU A 112 -3.89 16.41 9.45
CA GLU A 112 -4.26 17.50 10.35
C GLU A 112 -5.75 17.86 10.17
N LYS A 113 -6.50 17.89 11.29
CA LYS A 113 -7.90 18.35 11.35
C LYS A 113 -8.87 17.71 10.33
N GLY A 114 -8.71 16.42 10.02
CA GLY A 114 -9.59 15.77 9.05
C GLY A 114 -9.15 15.92 7.59
N GLU A 115 -7.94 16.43 7.34
CA GLU A 115 -7.36 16.60 6.01
C GLU A 115 -5.95 16.02 5.92
N LEU A 116 -5.60 15.50 4.74
CA LEU A 116 -4.27 15.07 4.36
C LEU A 116 -3.53 16.24 3.70
N LEU A 117 -2.37 16.61 4.25
CA LEU A 117 -1.43 17.50 3.60
C LEU A 117 -0.58 16.71 2.60
N ILE A 118 -0.72 17.03 1.33
CA ILE A 118 -0.03 16.39 0.21
C ILE A 118 0.97 17.38 -0.37
N HIS A 119 2.25 17.04 -0.35
CA HIS A 119 3.24 17.70 -1.20
C HIS A 119 3.10 17.18 -2.61
N SER A 120 2.95 18.06 -3.59
CA SER A 120 2.89 17.72 -5.00
C SER A 120 3.97 18.46 -5.78
N ILE A 121 4.64 17.75 -6.68
CA ILE A 121 5.62 18.30 -7.61
C ILE A 121 4.90 18.47 -8.94
N LYS A 122 4.64 19.72 -9.36
CA LYS A 122 3.95 20.01 -10.61
C LYS A 122 4.96 20.34 -11.69
N GLU A 123 4.80 19.74 -12.86
CA GLU A 123 5.51 20.11 -14.07
C GLU A 123 5.20 21.59 -14.41
N GLU A 124 6.23 22.43 -14.47
CA GLU A 124 6.10 23.75 -15.07
C GLU A 124 6.10 23.54 -16.59
N LYS A 125 4.94 23.64 -17.23
CA LYS A 125 4.90 23.80 -18.69
C LYS A 125 5.60 25.11 -19.02
N GLY A 126 6.84 25.00 -19.50
CA GLY A 126 7.54 26.11 -20.12
C GLY A 126 6.64 26.73 -21.18
N ARG A 127 6.59 28.07 -21.17
CA ARG A 127 5.96 28.87 -22.22
C ARG A 127 6.47 28.50 -23.60
#